data_AF-A0A946DQP8-F1
#
_entry.id   AF-A0A946DQP8-F1
#
_cell.length_a   1.000
_cell.length_b   1.000
_cell.length_c   1.000
_cell.angle_alpha   90.00
_cell.angle_beta   90.00
_cell.angle_gamma   90.00
#
_symmetry.space_group_name_H-M   'P 1'
#
loop_
_entity.id
_entity.type
_entity.pdbx_description
1 polymer ?
#
loop_
_entity_poly.entity_id
_entity_poly.type
_entity_poly.pdbx_seq_one_letter_code
_entity_poly.pdbx_strand_id
1 'polypeptide(L)'
;MAYIIDQADDVASMLEKFTTAHAYQVAGQFANLEFWMGETLHALEALSNYDDRFARMSTAQEMWIGNHNVVVGSYCPMCKGQCEFEPDLKPPRAPTMIPSKARGDAVRRLRDAMYFFLVRCFRMNLIDENALRDVCERVGTSVAALDLVRK
;
A
#
# COMPACT_ATOMS: atom_id res chain seq x y z
N MET A 1 -0.88 9.93 -6.06
CA MET A 1 -1.59 8.88 -5.28
C MET A 1 -0.71 8.39 -4.12
N ALA A 2 -0.25 9.30 -3.24
CA ALA A 2 0.60 8.94 -2.09
C ALA A 2 -0.05 7.89 -1.18
N TYR A 3 -1.38 7.98 -1.07
CA TYR A 3 -2.24 7.05 -0.34
C TYR A 3 -1.93 5.55 -0.53
N ILE A 4 -1.52 5.10 -1.72
CA ILE A 4 -1.24 3.66 -1.94
C ILE A 4 0.01 3.23 -1.16
N ILE A 5 1.03 4.08 -1.10
CA ILE A 5 2.22 3.81 -0.28
C ILE A 5 1.84 3.87 1.20
N ASP A 6 1.08 4.90 1.60
CA ASP A 6 0.65 5.06 2.99
C ASP A 6 -0.16 3.84 3.47
N GLN A 7 -1.08 3.34 2.64
CA GLN A 7 -1.85 2.12 2.92
C GLN A 7 -0.95 0.89 3.06
N ALA A 8 0.01 0.70 2.14
CA ALA A 8 0.95 -0.42 2.22
C ALA A 8 1.83 -0.33 3.48
N ASP A 9 2.26 0.88 3.84
CA ASP A 9 3.05 1.14 5.04
C ASP A 9 2.26 0.89 6.33
N ASP A 10 0.98 1.26 6.37
CA ASP A 10 0.11 1.00 7.53
C ASP A 10 -0.10 -0.51 7.74
N VAL A 11 -0.38 -1.25 6.67
CA VAL A 11 -0.52 -2.72 6.72
C VAL A 11 0.80 -3.36 7.14
N ALA A 12 1.92 -2.99 6.52
CA ALA A 12 3.24 -3.52 6.87
C ALA A 12 3.57 -3.24 8.35
N SER A 13 3.32 -2.01 8.82
CA SER A 13 3.58 -1.63 10.21
C SER A 13 2.73 -2.42 11.22
N MET A 14 1.51 -2.80 10.86
CA MET A 14 0.67 -3.65 11.70
C MET A 14 1.19 -5.09 11.75
N LEU A 15 1.55 -5.67 10.59
CA LEU A 15 2.13 -7.02 10.51
C LEU A 15 3.47 -7.10 11.29
N GLU A 16 4.32 -6.08 11.16
CA GLU A 16 5.58 -5.94 11.90
C GLU A 16 5.34 -5.99 13.43
N LYS A 17 4.29 -5.34 13.94
CA LYS A 17 3.95 -5.41 15.38
C LYS A 17 3.58 -6.83 15.80
N PHE A 18 2.91 -7.60 14.95
CA PHE A 18 2.59 -9.00 15.26
C PHE A 18 3.81 -9.90 15.32
N THR A 19 4.95 -9.51 14.75
CA THR A 19 6.21 -10.27 14.88
C THR A 19 6.82 -10.18 16.29
N THR A 20 6.44 -9.17 17.08
CA THR A 20 6.95 -8.96 18.46
C THR A 20 5.87 -8.96 19.55
N ALA A 21 4.58 -8.92 19.20
CA ALA A 21 3.43 -9.02 20.11
C ALA A 21 3.44 -10.26 21.03
N HIS A 22 2.60 -10.30 22.07
CA HIS A 22 2.48 -11.50 22.92
C HIS A 22 1.81 -12.67 22.18
N ALA A 23 2.13 -13.90 22.55
CA ALA A 23 1.63 -15.12 21.89
C ALA A 23 0.09 -15.16 21.78
N TYR A 24 -0.64 -14.81 22.85
CA TYR A 24 -2.10 -14.79 22.82
C TYR A 24 -2.66 -13.74 21.84
N GLN A 25 -1.96 -12.62 21.63
CA GLN A 25 -2.34 -11.59 20.66
C GLN A 25 -2.11 -12.10 19.23
N VAL A 26 -0.97 -12.75 18.98
CA VAL A 26 -0.68 -13.35 17.67
C VAL A 26 -1.70 -14.42 17.32
N ALA A 27 -2.09 -15.29 18.27
CA ALA A 27 -3.14 -16.27 18.06
C ALA A 27 -4.49 -15.62 17.69
N GLY A 28 -4.85 -14.51 18.36
CA GLY A 28 -6.05 -13.74 18.01
C GLY A 28 -5.99 -13.10 16.63
N GLN A 29 -4.83 -12.62 16.20
CA GLN A 29 -4.64 -12.05 14.86
C GLN A 29 -4.57 -13.12 13.77
N PHE A 30 -4.03 -14.30 14.08
CA PHE A 30 -4.03 -15.45 13.18
C PHE A 30 -5.45 -15.93 12.84
N ALA A 31 -6.40 -15.83 13.78
CA ALA A 31 -7.81 -16.10 13.47
C ALA A 31 -8.38 -15.18 12.38
N ASN A 32 -7.73 -14.02 12.14
CA ASN A 32 -8.03 -13.08 11.07
C ASN A 32 -7.01 -13.15 9.91
N LEU A 33 -6.33 -14.28 9.71
CA LEU A 33 -5.28 -14.40 8.68
C LEU A 33 -5.79 -14.03 7.28
N GLU A 34 -6.99 -14.47 6.90
CA GLU A 34 -7.57 -14.15 5.59
C GLU A 34 -7.79 -12.64 5.39
N PHE A 35 -8.14 -11.91 6.45
CA PHE A 35 -8.23 -10.45 6.39
C PHE A 35 -6.86 -9.82 6.10
N TRP A 36 -5.83 -10.21 6.87
CA TRP A 36 -4.47 -9.70 6.68
C TRP A 36 -3.88 -10.06 5.31
N MET A 37 -4.22 -11.25 4.81
CA MET A 37 -3.92 -11.67 3.44
C MET A 37 -4.61 -10.80 2.41
N GLY A 38 -5.90 -10.53 2.57
CA GLY A 38 -6.67 -9.64 1.70
C GLY A 38 -6.07 -8.24 1.61
N GLU A 39 -5.76 -7.63 2.77
CA GLU A 39 -5.14 -6.31 2.84
C GLU A 39 -3.76 -6.29 2.15
N THR A 40 -2.94 -7.31 2.41
CA THR A 40 -1.61 -7.44 1.81
C THR A 40 -1.69 -7.57 0.29
N LEU A 41 -2.52 -8.50 -0.21
CA LEU A 41 -2.67 -8.74 -1.63
C LEU A 41 -3.25 -7.53 -2.36
N HIS A 42 -4.25 -6.88 -1.76
CA HIS A 42 -4.86 -5.67 -2.31
C HIS A 42 -3.82 -4.53 -2.43
N ALA A 43 -3.03 -4.29 -1.39
CA ALA A 43 -1.99 -3.26 -1.42
C ALA A 43 -0.88 -3.59 -2.44
N LEU A 44 -0.47 -4.87 -2.56
CA LEU A 44 0.48 -5.31 -3.58
C LEU A 44 -0.05 -5.12 -5.00
N GLU A 45 -1.31 -5.46 -5.26
CA GLU A 45 -1.96 -5.25 -6.55
C GLU A 45 -2.08 -3.75 -6.88
N ALA A 46 -2.43 -2.93 -5.89
CA ALA A 46 -2.51 -1.49 -6.05
C ALA A 46 -1.15 -0.86 -6.39
N LEU A 47 -0.06 -1.37 -5.81
CA LEU A 47 1.32 -0.95 -6.08
C LEU A 47 1.80 -1.43 -7.45
N SER A 48 1.52 -2.67 -7.85
CA SER A 48 1.94 -3.23 -9.15
C SER A 48 1.24 -2.53 -10.32
N ASN A 49 -0.05 -2.24 -10.17
CA ASN A 49 -0.86 -1.58 -11.20
C ASN A 49 -0.78 -0.05 -11.13
N TYR A 50 0.17 0.52 -10.39
CA TYR A 50 0.24 1.97 -10.18
C TYR A 50 0.38 2.73 -11.49
N ASP A 51 1.28 2.32 -12.38
CA ASP A 51 1.60 3.09 -13.60
C ASP A 51 0.36 3.24 -14.48
N ASP A 52 -0.39 2.15 -14.68
CA ASP A 52 -1.65 2.16 -15.43
C ASP A 52 -2.72 3.01 -14.74
N ARG A 53 -2.83 2.92 -13.41
CA ARG A 53 -3.79 3.73 -12.64
C ARG A 53 -3.48 5.22 -12.74
N PHE A 54 -2.20 5.57 -12.61
CA PHE A 54 -1.73 6.95 -12.73
C PHE A 54 -1.99 7.48 -14.13
N ALA A 55 -1.67 6.70 -15.18
CA ALA A 55 -1.92 7.10 -16.56
C ALA A 55 -3.41 7.38 -16.80
N ARG A 56 -4.30 6.44 -16.42
CA ARG A 56 -5.76 6.63 -16.53
C ARG A 56 -6.26 7.87 -15.80
N MET A 57 -5.77 8.10 -14.58
CA MET A 57 -6.13 9.27 -13.78
C MET A 57 -5.63 10.57 -14.41
N SER A 58 -4.37 10.61 -14.88
CA SER A 58 -3.78 11.79 -15.52
C SER A 58 -4.52 12.15 -16.80
N THR A 59 -4.76 11.17 -17.67
CA THR A 59 -5.52 11.37 -18.91
C THR A 59 -6.93 11.86 -18.62
N ALA A 60 -7.63 11.27 -17.65
CA ALA A 60 -8.98 11.71 -17.28
C ALA A 60 -8.99 13.16 -16.76
N GLN A 61 -8.00 13.54 -15.95
CA GLN A 61 -7.87 14.90 -15.44
C GLN A 61 -7.53 15.89 -16.57
N GLU A 62 -6.61 15.55 -17.46
CA GLU A 62 -6.25 16.38 -18.62
C GLU A 62 -7.45 16.60 -19.55
N MET A 63 -8.20 15.55 -19.85
CA MET A 63 -9.43 15.63 -20.65
C MET A 63 -10.47 16.54 -19.99
N TRP A 64 -10.67 16.40 -18.66
CA TRP A 64 -11.61 17.25 -17.93
C TRP A 64 -11.22 18.72 -17.98
N ILE A 65 -9.94 19.03 -17.75
CA ILE A 65 -9.39 20.40 -17.79
C ILE A 65 -9.59 21.01 -19.18
N GLY A 66 -9.26 20.25 -20.24
CA GLY A 66 -9.41 20.70 -21.62
C GLY A 66 -10.86 20.97 -22.02
N ASN A 67 -11.80 20.13 -21.57
CA ASN A 67 -13.22 20.26 -21.93
C ASN A 67 -13.95 21.38 -21.16
N HIS A 68 -13.46 21.77 -19.98
CA HIS A 68 -14.15 22.70 -19.09
C HIS A 68 -13.40 24.02 -18.87
N ASN A 69 -12.27 24.24 -19.55
CA ASN A 69 -11.40 25.41 -19.36
C ASN A 69 -11.11 25.69 -17.88
N VAL A 70 -10.81 24.62 -17.11
CA VAL A 70 -10.62 24.73 -15.67
C VAL A 70 -9.40 25.59 -15.39
N VAL A 71 -9.60 26.57 -14.50
CA VAL A 71 -8.56 27.46 -14.02
C VAL A 71 -8.56 27.51 -12.50
N VAL A 72 -7.39 27.76 -11.92
CA VAL A 72 -7.16 27.76 -10.47
C VAL A 72 -6.51 29.08 -10.09
N GLY A 73 -7.17 29.82 -9.20
CA GLY A 73 -6.64 31.04 -8.60
C GLY A 73 -5.68 30.76 -7.46
N SER A 74 -4.84 31.74 -7.14
CA SER A 74 -4.02 31.74 -5.94
C SER A 74 -4.87 31.84 -4.68
N TYR A 75 -4.25 31.61 -3.53
CA TYR A 75 -4.86 31.93 -2.26
C TYR A 75 -5.08 33.44 -2.13
N CYS A 76 -6.33 33.85 -1.96
CA CYS A 76 -6.73 35.22 -1.75
C CYS A 76 -7.02 35.48 -0.26
N PRO A 77 -6.33 36.43 0.39
CA PRO A 77 -6.56 36.75 1.79
C PRO A 77 -7.94 37.38 2.05
N MET A 78 -8.58 37.98 1.03
CA MET A 78 -9.92 38.55 1.14
C MET A 78 -11.00 37.45 1.12
N CYS A 79 -10.89 36.50 0.19
CA CYS A 79 -11.83 35.38 0.07
C CYS A 79 -11.53 34.24 1.06
N LYS A 80 -10.36 34.26 1.73
CA LYS A 80 -9.84 33.18 2.59
C LYS A 80 -9.77 31.82 1.87
N GLY A 81 -9.50 31.84 0.57
CA GLY A 81 -9.55 30.66 -0.30
C GLY A 81 -9.09 30.98 -1.71
N GLN A 82 -9.39 30.09 -2.66
CA GLN A 82 -9.11 30.36 -4.08
C GLN A 82 -10.04 31.47 -4.59
N CYS A 83 -9.47 32.50 -5.21
CA CYS A 83 -10.25 33.59 -5.79
C CYS A 83 -10.41 33.40 -7.30
N GLU A 84 -11.66 33.36 -7.74
CA GLU A 84 -12.07 33.24 -9.14
C GLU A 84 -11.96 34.55 -9.94
N PHE A 85 -11.68 35.67 -9.27
CA PHE A 85 -11.49 36.99 -9.88
C PHE A 85 -10.03 37.40 -10.04
N GLU A 86 -9.07 36.51 -9.79
CA GLU A 86 -7.67 36.83 -10.02
C GLU A 86 -7.38 37.02 -11.52
N PRO A 87 -6.58 38.03 -11.90
CA PRO A 87 -6.19 38.24 -13.30
C PRO A 87 -5.24 37.15 -13.83
N ASP A 88 -4.51 36.46 -12.94
CA ASP A 88 -3.49 35.46 -13.28
C ASP A 88 -3.96 34.02 -12.97
N LEU A 89 -5.19 33.70 -13.39
CA LEU A 89 -5.74 32.35 -13.32
C LEU A 89 -4.87 31.34 -14.09
N LYS A 90 -4.40 30.29 -13.40
CA LYS A 90 -3.49 29.28 -13.98
C LYS A 90 -4.20 27.95 -14.22
N PRO A 91 -3.79 27.17 -15.23
CA PRO A 91 -4.28 25.80 -15.35
C PRO A 91 -3.89 24.99 -14.10
N PRO A 92 -4.72 24.02 -13.68
CA PRO A 92 -4.40 23.14 -12.56
C PRO A 92 -3.05 22.46 -12.74
N ARG A 93 -2.34 22.24 -11.63
CA ARG A 93 -1.09 21.49 -11.65
C ARG A 93 -1.35 20.05 -12.10
N ALA A 94 -0.50 19.55 -13.00
CA ALA A 94 -0.54 18.15 -13.39
C ALA A 94 -0.31 17.21 -12.19
N PRO A 95 -0.91 16.01 -12.18
CA PRO A 95 -0.64 15.01 -11.16
C PRO A 95 0.85 14.69 -11.07
N THR A 96 1.35 14.52 -9.85
CA THR A 96 2.74 14.10 -9.62
C THR A 96 2.81 12.59 -9.49
N MET A 97 3.71 11.96 -10.28
CA MET A 97 4.05 10.56 -10.13
C MET A 97 4.85 10.30 -8.86
N ILE A 98 4.63 9.12 -8.27
CA ILE A 98 5.50 8.58 -7.23
C ILE A 98 6.74 7.95 -7.87
N PRO A 99 7.94 8.18 -7.32
CA PRO A 99 9.16 7.53 -7.81
C PRO A 99 9.07 6.00 -7.76
N SER A 100 9.51 5.32 -8.82
CA SER A 100 9.48 3.85 -8.90
C SER A 100 10.22 3.17 -7.74
N LYS A 101 11.33 3.77 -7.29
CA LYS A 101 12.09 3.29 -6.12
C LYS A 101 11.22 3.21 -4.85
N ALA A 102 10.44 4.25 -4.55
CA ALA A 102 9.58 4.27 -3.36
C ALA A 102 8.52 3.16 -3.40
N ARG A 103 7.98 2.85 -4.59
CA ARG A 103 7.04 1.74 -4.76
C ARG A 103 7.71 0.38 -4.58
N GLY A 104 8.91 0.21 -5.14
CA GLY A 104 9.69 -1.02 -4.97
C GLY A 104 10.05 -1.28 -3.51
N ASP A 105 10.41 -0.22 -2.78
CA ASP A 105 10.68 -0.29 -1.34
C ASP A 105 9.42 -0.66 -0.54
N ALA A 106 8.25 -0.08 -0.87
CA ALA A 106 6.97 -0.42 -0.25
C ALA A 106 6.55 -1.88 -0.51
N VAL A 107 6.67 -2.36 -1.76
CA VAL A 107 6.39 -3.76 -2.13
C VAL A 107 7.26 -4.72 -1.32
N ARG A 108 8.57 -4.46 -1.24
CA ARG A 108 9.50 -5.29 -0.48
C ARG A 108 9.12 -5.32 0.99
N ARG A 109 8.94 -4.15 1.61
CA ARG A 109 8.59 -4.04 3.03
C ARG A 109 7.31 -4.80 3.37
N LEU A 110 6.26 -4.63 2.56
CA LEU A 110 4.97 -5.30 2.79
C LEU A 110 5.10 -6.83 2.69
N ARG A 111 5.83 -7.34 1.69
CA ARG A 111 6.10 -8.79 1.55
C ARG A 111 6.88 -9.33 2.74
N ASP A 112 7.93 -8.64 3.15
CA ASP A 112 8.77 -9.05 4.28
C ASP A 112 7.97 -9.07 5.59
N ALA A 113 7.14 -8.04 5.82
CA ALA A 113 6.30 -7.96 7.00
C ALA A 113 5.30 -9.12 7.09
N MET A 114 4.63 -9.44 5.99
CA MET A 114 3.73 -10.59 5.91
C MET A 114 4.49 -11.92 6.10
N TYR A 115 5.64 -12.07 5.45
CA TYR A 115 6.49 -13.25 5.58
C TYR A 115 6.87 -13.51 7.05
N PHE A 116 7.39 -12.51 7.76
CA PHE A 116 7.81 -12.68 9.15
C PHE A 116 6.63 -12.96 10.09
N PHE A 117 5.47 -12.37 9.84
CA PHE A 117 4.25 -12.70 10.57
C PHE A 117 3.86 -14.18 10.39
N LEU A 118 3.90 -14.69 9.17
CA LEU A 118 3.57 -16.08 8.85
C LEU A 118 4.58 -17.07 9.45
N VAL A 119 5.88 -16.79 9.34
CA VAL A 119 6.93 -17.60 9.97
C VAL A 119 6.74 -17.65 11.48
N ARG A 120 6.33 -16.53 12.09
CA ARG A 120 6.00 -16.52 13.52
C ARG A 120 4.79 -17.42 13.84
N CYS A 121 3.72 -17.34 13.05
CA CYS A 121 2.56 -18.22 13.21
C CYS A 121 2.95 -19.70 13.09
N PHE A 122 3.83 -20.03 12.14
CA PHE A 122 4.34 -21.39 11.94
C PHE A 122 5.13 -21.89 13.15
N ARG A 123 6.04 -21.07 13.69
CA ARG A 123 6.81 -21.38 14.91
C ARG A 123 5.91 -21.56 16.14
N MET A 124 4.71 -20.98 16.14
CA MET A 124 3.71 -21.13 17.18
C MET A 124 2.74 -22.31 16.94
N ASN A 125 2.96 -23.12 15.89
CA ASN A 125 2.06 -24.20 15.47
C ASN A 125 0.62 -23.74 15.16
N LEU A 126 0.45 -22.47 14.75
CA LEU A 126 -0.86 -21.95 14.33
C LEU A 126 -1.17 -22.30 12.87
N ILE A 127 -0.13 -22.43 12.05
CA ILE A 127 -0.22 -22.81 10.63
C ILE A 127 0.76 -23.96 10.37
N ASP A 128 0.38 -24.89 9.50
CA ASP A 128 1.27 -25.95 9.03
C ASP A 128 2.20 -25.49 7.90
N GLU A 129 3.15 -26.33 7.51
CA GLU A 129 4.14 -25.99 6.49
C GLU A 129 3.53 -25.80 5.10
N ASN A 130 2.55 -26.63 4.73
CA ASN A 130 1.94 -26.55 3.41
C ASN A 130 1.15 -25.24 3.28
N ALA A 131 0.32 -24.94 4.27
CA ALA A 131 -0.41 -23.69 4.34
C ALA A 131 0.53 -22.47 4.36
N LEU A 132 1.66 -22.53 5.09
CA LEU A 132 2.67 -21.48 5.05
C LEU A 132 3.23 -21.25 3.63
N ARG A 133 3.57 -22.32 2.92
CA ARG A 133 4.11 -22.25 1.55
C ARG A 133 3.10 -21.67 0.58
N ASP A 134 1.86 -22.16 0.61
CA ASP A 134 0.77 -21.70 -0.25
C ASP A 134 0.50 -20.21 -0.05
N VAL A 135 0.48 -19.76 1.20
CA VAL A 135 0.25 -18.35 1.55
C VAL A 135 1.42 -17.47 1.11
N CYS A 136 2.66 -17.90 1.31
CA CYS A 136 3.85 -17.19 0.85
C CYS A 136 3.88 -17.06 -0.68
N GLU A 137 3.53 -18.13 -1.41
CA GLU A 137 3.45 -18.10 -2.88
C GLU A 137 2.44 -17.08 -3.37
N ARG A 138 1.24 -17.03 -2.76
CA ARG A 138 0.20 -16.03 -3.08
C ARG A 138 0.69 -14.59 -2.92
N VAL A 139 1.50 -14.31 -1.89
CA VAL A 139 2.07 -12.98 -1.62
C VAL A 139 3.28 -12.66 -2.55
N GLY A 140 3.74 -13.65 -3.32
CA GLY A 140 4.88 -13.53 -4.21
C GLY A 140 6.22 -13.58 -3.48
N THR A 141 6.30 -14.39 -2.41
CA THR A 141 7.53 -14.70 -1.68
C THR A 141 7.73 -16.22 -1.56
N SER A 142 8.90 -16.64 -1.08
CA SER A 142 9.25 -18.05 -0.90
C SER A 142 9.72 -18.30 0.53
N VAL A 143 9.45 -19.49 1.06
CA VAL A 143 9.87 -19.86 2.41
C VAL A 143 11.33 -20.27 2.42
N ALA A 144 12.15 -19.60 3.24
CA ALA A 144 13.54 -19.99 3.43
C ALA A 144 13.62 -21.32 4.19
N ALA A 145 14.45 -22.26 3.72
CA ALA A 145 14.60 -23.58 4.35
C ALA A 145 15.03 -23.49 5.83
N LEU A 146 15.80 -22.45 6.20
CA LEU A 146 16.23 -22.20 7.57
C LEU A 146 15.07 -21.83 8.50
N ASP A 147 13.99 -21.24 7.98
CA ASP A 147 12.85 -20.82 8.79
C ASP A 147 11.87 -21.96 9.09
N LEU A 148 12.00 -23.09 8.40
CA LEU A 148 11.22 -24.32 8.63
C LEU A 148 11.72 -25.14 9.82
N VAL A 149 12.93 -24.86 10.32
CA VAL A 149 13.48 -25.55 11.48
C VAL A 149 12.77 -25.03 12.74
N ARG A 150 11.85 -25.83 13.28
CA ARG A 150 11.23 -25.56 14.59
C ARG A 150 12.29 -25.71 15.67
N LYS A 151 12.50 -24.67 16.46
CA LYS A 151 13.32 -24.71 17.67
C LYS A 151 12.49 -25.15 18.86
#